data_AF-A0A9N7NGF7-F1
#
_entry.id   AF-A0A9N7NGF7-F1
#
_cell.length_a   1.000
_cell.length_b   1.000
_cell.length_c   1.000
_cell.angle_alpha   90.00
_cell.angle_beta   90.00
_cell.angle_gamma   90.00
#
_symmetry.space_group_name_H-M   'P 1'
#
loop_
_entity.id
_entity.type
_entity.pdbx_description
1 polymer ?
#
loop_
_entity_poly.entity_id
_entity_poly.type
_entity_poly.pdbx_seq_one_letter_code
_entity_poly.pdbx_strand_id
1 'polypeptide(L)'
;MADDRLSQLPIPILHHILCFLSQKEAVRTCLLAKQWRHIGSTRPNLDFFEEWFGNAQEKFVSVVDRTLQGYRDQNLSVHKLHLDLSRPEPVVSLLNKWIPILALNIKVFKLIFLSYTPAYYKLPSAVFLAESLEELHLHQCKVSRVESVRFKRLRTLTLKEVSVDDGTFEKITSGCPLLRRLVLYCCHRLRNVRLTSPGLEHFELRDYKRIKPCSIEIYVPNIETVSIRGPCIWCHRQSAFLFSRLTSLDLNSVILSRESFDLLSFGCPTLERLTVSNCSGFEEFHLASDSVKWLTISTSKILLKGATICASNIVRFEFTARIPKVPDTFSFTTTTSKEWHSHVILSSVEKYPDFNVNWWFLKLRRMLKALSGSQISLVLRLNGGPENVPCSAIVGDEPPVAVRALNFYSRKLRTASWYMGFTNALFRVCRPSHLCGCWFVDNSGKYRLSAFQLNILLADKKVRTEPYSWRHDLEQVFVETLDGQQWQLMLWTKPENLQRRKQDGIIRLRLKWSC
;
A
#
# COMPACT_ATOMS: atom_id res chain seq x y z
N MET A 1 -26.89 -48.06 -9.46
CA MET A 1 -26.03 -47.04 -10.09
C MET A 1 -26.40 -45.72 -9.47
N ALA A 2 -25.46 -45.02 -8.83
CA ALA A 2 -25.76 -43.70 -8.28
C ALA A 2 -26.04 -42.75 -9.45
N ASP A 3 -27.25 -42.21 -9.47
CA ASP A 3 -27.72 -41.31 -10.54
C ASP A 3 -26.85 -40.04 -10.54
N ASP A 4 -26.30 -39.65 -11.70
CA ASP A 4 -25.46 -38.45 -11.81
C ASP A 4 -26.33 -37.19 -11.75
N ARG A 5 -26.69 -36.81 -10.51
CA ARG A 5 -27.55 -35.67 -10.20
C ARG A 5 -27.01 -34.34 -10.73
N LEU A 6 -25.70 -34.25 -10.96
CA LEU A 6 -25.06 -33.04 -11.50
C LEU A 6 -25.30 -32.92 -13.00
N SER A 7 -25.23 -34.03 -13.75
CA SER A 7 -25.56 -34.03 -15.18
C SER A 7 -27.07 -33.80 -15.46
N GLN A 8 -27.94 -34.04 -14.48
CA GLN A 8 -29.38 -33.75 -14.61
C GLN A 8 -29.73 -32.26 -14.55
N LEU A 9 -28.78 -31.37 -14.20
CA LEU A 9 -29.04 -29.93 -14.17
C LEU A 9 -29.26 -29.37 -15.59
N PRO A 10 -30.15 -28.37 -15.75
CA PRO A 10 -30.31 -27.65 -17.00
C PRO A 10 -28.99 -27.05 -17.51
N ILE A 11 -28.77 -27.12 -18.83
CA ILE A 11 -27.57 -26.59 -19.51
C ILE A 11 -27.24 -25.14 -19.09
N PRO A 12 -28.20 -24.20 -18.94
CA PRO A 12 -27.89 -22.85 -18.47
C PRO A 12 -27.27 -22.80 -17.07
N ILE A 13 -27.69 -23.68 -16.15
CA ILE A 13 -27.14 -23.77 -14.79
C ILE A 13 -25.73 -24.33 -14.84
N LEU A 14 -25.50 -25.36 -15.66
CA LEU A 14 -24.18 -25.94 -15.85
C LEU A 14 -23.20 -24.91 -16.46
N HIS A 15 -23.64 -24.10 -17.42
CA HIS A 15 -22.86 -22.97 -17.92
C HIS A 15 -22.54 -21.96 -16.83
N HIS A 16 -23.52 -21.63 -16.00
CA HIS A 16 -23.34 -20.71 -14.89
C HIS A 16 -22.30 -21.24 -13.87
N ILE A 17 -22.36 -22.53 -13.53
CA ILE A 17 -21.36 -23.17 -12.66
C ILE A 17 -19.96 -23.08 -13.29
N LEU A 18 -19.81 -23.43 -14.57
CA LEU A 18 -18.52 -23.37 -15.25
C LEU A 18 -17.95 -21.96 -15.39
N CYS A 19 -18.80 -20.92 -15.35
CA CYS A 19 -18.35 -19.53 -15.35
C CYS A 19 -17.60 -19.13 -14.07
N PHE A 20 -17.78 -19.86 -12.96
CA PHE A 20 -17.04 -19.66 -11.71
C PHE A 20 -15.72 -20.44 -11.64
N LEU A 21 -15.50 -21.38 -12.57
CA LEU A 21 -14.28 -22.18 -12.62
C LEU A 21 -13.20 -21.49 -13.45
N SER A 22 -11.93 -21.64 -13.05
CA SER A 22 -10.81 -21.32 -13.94
C SER A 22 -10.86 -22.17 -15.21
N GLN A 23 -10.18 -21.74 -16.29
CA GLN A 23 -10.13 -22.53 -17.53
C GLN A 23 -9.57 -23.95 -17.28
N LYS A 24 -8.55 -24.09 -16.42
CA LYS A 24 -7.96 -25.39 -16.07
C LYS A 24 -8.97 -26.31 -15.37
N GLU A 25 -9.75 -25.76 -14.43
CA GLU A 25 -10.80 -26.51 -13.73
C GLU A 25 -11.94 -26.88 -14.66
N ALA A 26 -12.41 -25.94 -15.49
CA ALA A 26 -13.46 -26.23 -16.46
C ALA A 26 -13.05 -27.32 -17.45
N VAL A 27 -11.81 -27.30 -17.96
CA VAL A 27 -11.29 -28.39 -18.81
C VAL A 27 -11.27 -29.73 -18.07
N ARG A 28 -10.94 -29.75 -16.77
CA ARG A 28 -11.01 -30.99 -15.96
C ARG A 28 -12.44 -31.50 -15.82
N THR A 29 -13.43 -30.62 -15.67
CA THR A 29 -14.84 -31.05 -15.59
C THR A 29 -15.31 -31.77 -16.85
N CYS A 30 -14.72 -31.48 -18.02
CA CYS A 30 -15.02 -32.18 -19.27
C CYS A 30 -14.71 -33.68 -19.25
N LEU A 31 -13.92 -34.15 -18.28
CA LEU A 31 -13.59 -35.57 -18.11
C LEU A 31 -14.63 -36.34 -17.27
N LEU A 32 -15.52 -35.64 -16.58
CA LEU A 32 -16.47 -36.24 -15.63
C LEU A 32 -17.65 -36.93 -16.34
N ALA A 33 -18.19 -36.33 -17.39
CA ALA A 33 -19.21 -36.96 -18.25
C ALA A 33 -19.27 -36.31 -19.64
N LYS A 34 -19.94 -36.99 -20.59
CA LYS A 34 -20.12 -36.51 -21.97
C LYS A 34 -20.78 -35.12 -22.03
N GLN A 35 -21.74 -34.86 -21.15
CA GLN A 35 -22.46 -33.58 -21.08
C GLN A 35 -21.54 -32.43 -20.65
N TRP A 36 -20.69 -32.64 -19.65
CA TRP A 36 -19.69 -31.66 -19.22
C TRP A 36 -18.67 -31.35 -20.32
N ARG A 37 -18.31 -32.34 -21.14
CA ARG A 37 -17.45 -32.11 -22.32
C ARG A 37 -18.08 -31.16 -23.32
N HIS A 38 -19.36 -31.32 -23.63
CA HIS A 38 -20.10 -30.42 -24.52
C HIS A 38 -20.19 -29.00 -23.92
N ILE A 39 -20.62 -28.89 -22.67
CA ILE A 39 -20.84 -27.60 -22.00
C ILE A 39 -19.53 -26.83 -21.79
N GLY A 40 -18.44 -27.53 -21.50
CA GLY A 40 -17.11 -26.93 -21.44
C GLY A 40 -16.67 -26.33 -22.78
N SER A 41 -17.06 -26.95 -23.91
CA SER A 41 -16.73 -26.44 -25.25
C SER A 41 -17.53 -25.19 -25.66
N THR A 42 -18.72 -24.99 -25.09
CA THR A 42 -19.61 -23.85 -25.37
C THR A 42 -19.63 -22.78 -24.26
N ARG A 43 -18.65 -22.81 -23.36
CA ARG A 43 -18.54 -21.90 -22.21
C ARG A 43 -18.28 -20.43 -22.63
N PRO A 44 -19.10 -19.46 -22.19
CA PRO A 44 -18.99 -18.06 -22.66
C PRO A 44 -17.79 -17.28 -22.08
N ASN A 45 -17.06 -17.85 -21.12
CA ASN A 45 -15.86 -17.26 -20.51
C ASN A 45 -14.62 -17.99 -21.01
N LEU A 46 -13.79 -17.29 -21.77
CA LEU A 46 -12.57 -17.81 -22.34
C LEU A 46 -11.36 -17.10 -21.73
N ASP A 47 -10.47 -17.88 -21.13
CA ASP A 47 -9.18 -17.40 -20.64
C ASP A 47 -8.06 -18.17 -21.35
N PHE A 48 -7.18 -17.44 -22.03
CA PHE A 48 -6.02 -17.99 -22.72
C PHE A 48 -4.75 -17.31 -22.22
N PHE A 49 -3.81 -18.11 -21.75
CA PHE A 49 -2.51 -17.66 -21.30
C PHE A 49 -1.43 -18.31 -22.16
N GLU A 50 -0.60 -17.50 -22.79
CA GLU A 50 0.47 -17.98 -23.68
C GLU A 50 1.45 -18.88 -22.93
N GLU A 51 1.69 -18.62 -21.64
CA GLU A 51 2.54 -19.45 -20.76
C GLU A 51 2.13 -20.93 -20.73
N TRP A 52 0.85 -21.27 -20.98
CA TRP A 52 0.39 -22.66 -21.02
C TRP A 52 0.91 -23.44 -22.24
N PHE A 53 1.41 -22.73 -23.25
CA PHE A 53 1.92 -23.30 -24.50
C PHE A 53 3.45 -23.28 -24.56
N GLY A 54 4.12 -22.91 -23.46
CA GLY A 54 5.58 -22.75 -23.42
C GLY A 54 6.06 -21.74 -24.46
N ASN A 55 7.13 -22.06 -25.19
CA ASN A 55 7.69 -21.17 -26.22
C ASN A 55 6.98 -21.27 -27.58
N ALA A 56 5.86 -22.01 -27.68
CA ALA A 56 5.18 -22.27 -28.94
C ALA A 56 4.03 -21.28 -29.21
N GLN A 57 4.37 -20.03 -29.45
CA GLN A 57 3.41 -18.95 -29.71
C GLN A 57 2.47 -19.24 -30.90
N GLU A 58 2.94 -19.94 -31.93
CA GLU A 58 2.11 -20.36 -33.06
C GLU A 58 1.02 -21.36 -32.65
N LYS A 59 1.30 -22.27 -31.71
CA LYS A 59 0.30 -23.21 -31.19
C LYS A 59 -0.77 -22.47 -30.40
N PHE A 60 -0.37 -21.47 -29.60
CA PHE A 60 -1.31 -20.59 -28.91
C PHE A 60 -2.23 -19.89 -29.92
N VAL A 61 -1.66 -19.24 -30.95
CA VAL A 61 -2.43 -18.54 -31.99
C VAL A 61 -3.40 -19.48 -32.69
N SER A 62 -2.94 -20.66 -33.10
CA SER A 62 -3.78 -21.68 -33.75
C SER A 62 -4.94 -22.14 -32.86
N VAL A 63 -4.70 -22.35 -31.57
CA VAL A 63 -5.74 -22.77 -30.63
C VAL A 63 -6.77 -21.67 -30.40
N VAL A 64 -6.33 -20.42 -30.22
CA VAL A 64 -7.24 -19.28 -30.06
C VAL A 64 -8.06 -19.07 -31.33
N ASP A 65 -7.43 -19.07 -32.51
CA ASP A 65 -8.13 -18.87 -33.79
C ASP A 65 -9.18 -19.95 -34.01
N ARG A 66 -8.81 -21.22 -33.85
CA ARG A 66 -9.73 -22.36 -34.01
C ARG A 66 -10.89 -22.30 -33.01
N THR A 67 -10.62 -21.90 -31.77
CA THR A 67 -11.66 -21.81 -30.74
C THR A 67 -12.64 -20.69 -31.08
N LEU A 68 -12.16 -19.48 -31.38
CA LEU A 68 -13.03 -18.35 -31.73
C LEU A 68 -13.78 -18.59 -33.04
N GLN A 69 -13.16 -19.26 -34.01
CA GLN A 69 -13.82 -19.71 -35.23
C GLN A 69 -14.97 -20.67 -34.92
N GLY A 70 -14.74 -21.69 -34.10
CA GLY A 70 -15.80 -22.61 -33.68
C GLY A 70 -16.98 -21.92 -32.98
N TYR A 71 -16.71 -20.88 -32.17
CA TYR A 71 -17.76 -20.08 -31.54
C TYR A 71 -18.56 -19.30 -32.57
N ARG A 72 -17.88 -18.70 -33.55
CA ARG A 72 -18.52 -17.97 -34.64
C ARG A 72 -19.39 -18.89 -35.49
N ASP A 73 -18.87 -20.03 -35.90
CA ASP A 73 -19.55 -20.98 -36.79
C ASP A 73 -20.80 -21.57 -36.12
N GLN A 74 -20.79 -21.72 -34.80
CA GLN A 74 -21.91 -22.21 -34.00
C GLN A 74 -22.81 -21.10 -33.45
N ASN A 75 -22.55 -19.83 -33.79
CA ASN A 75 -23.27 -18.67 -33.26
C ASN A 75 -23.32 -18.59 -31.72
N LEU A 76 -22.22 -18.98 -31.07
CA LEU A 76 -22.07 -18.96 -29.61
C LEU A 76 -21.61 -17.60 -29.09
N SER A 77 -22.14 -17.19 -27.94
CA SER A 77 -21.78 -15.92 -27.30
C SER A 77 -20.47 -16.03 -26.50
N VAL A 78 -19.52 -15.13 -26.76
CA VAL A 78 -18.35 -14.90 -25.90
C VAL A 78 -18.64 -13.71 -25.00
N HIS A 79 -18.88 -13.95 -23.70
CA HIS A 79 -19.12 -12.89 -22.73
C HIS A 79 -17.83 -12.34 -22.14
N LYS A 80 -16.83 -13.19 -21.93
CA LYS A 80 -15.52 -12.80 -21.41
C LYS A 80 -14.43 -13.39 -22.29
N LEU A 81 -13.49 -12.53 -22.71
CA LEU A 81 -12.24 -12.96 -23.30
C LEU A 81 -11.07 -12.33 -22.52
N HIS A 82 -10.18 -13.19 -22.06
CA HIS A 82 -8.92 -12.80 -21.45
C HIS A 82 -7.77 -13.43 -22.23
N LEU A 83 -6.92 -12.58 -22.78
CA LEU A 83 -5.70 -12.95 -23.49
C LEU A 83 -4.51 -12.43 -22.69
N ASP A 84 -3.69 -13.35 -22.20
CA ASP A 84 -2.41 -13.07 -21.57
C ASP A 84 -1.28 -13.53 -22.49
N LEU A 85 -0.52 -12.56 -22.99
CA LEU A 85 0.40 -12.71 -24.11
C LEU A 85 1.80 -12.28 -23.67
N SER A 86 2.82 -12.98 -24.14
CA SER A 86 4.20 -12.58 -23.93
C SER A 86 4.52 -11.34 -24.76
N ARG A 87 4.26 -11.35 -26.07
CA ARG A 87 4.59 -10.24 -26.99
C ARG A 87 3.53 -10.03 -28.08
N PRO A 88 3.39 -8.82 -28.66
CA PRO A 88 2.38 -8.51 -29.67
C PRO A 88 2.50 -9.30 -30.98
N GLU A 89 3.71 -9.44 -31.51
CA GLU A 89 3.96 -10.16 -32.76
C GLU A 89 4.33 -11.61 -32.46
N PRO A 90 3.76 -12.60 -33.19
CA PRO A 90 2.95 -12.52 -34.41
C PRO A 90 1.41 -12.48 -34.17
N VAL A 91 0.96 -12.29 -32.92
CA VAL A 91 -0.47 -12.35 -32.52
C VAL A 91 -1.30 -11.18 -33.08
N VAL A 92 -0.65 -10.13 -33.59
CA VAL A 92 -1.30 -8.94 -34.20
C VAL A 92 -2.36 -9.31 -35.24
N SER A 93 -2.08 -10.26 -36.14
CA SER A 93 -3.02 -10.67 -37.20
C SER A 93 -4.28 -11.30 -36.62
N LEU A 94 -4.12 -12.19 -35.63
CA LEU A 94 -5.20 -12.81 -34.87
C LEU A 94 -6.07 -11.74 -34.17
N LEU A 95 -5.45 -10.82 -33.45
CA LEU A 95 -6.17 -9.78 -32.72
C LEU A 95 -6.93 -8.84 -33.68
N ASN A 96 -6.31 -8.43 -34.79
CA ASN A 96 -6.95 -7.58 -35.79
C ASN A 96 -8.14 -8.28 -36.47
N LYS A 97 -8.08 -9.61 -36.64
CA LYS A 97 -9.20 -10.42 -37.13
C LYS A 97 -10.35 -10.47 -36.12
N TRP A 98 -10.06 -10.79 -34.86
CA TRP A 98 -11.10 -11.15 -33.88
C TRP A 98 -11.68 -9.99 -33.07
N ILE A 99 -10.89 -8.96 -32.77
CA ILE A 99 -11.35 -7.83 -31.95
C ILE A 99 -12.61 -7.15 -32.52
N PRO A 100 -12.70 -6.83 -33.83
CA PRO A 100 -13.88 -6.20 -34.39
C PRO A 100 -15.15 -7.07 -34.29
N ILE A 101 -14.99 -8.39 -34.40
CA ILE A 101 -16.10 -9.35 -34.31
C ILE A 101 -16.59 -9.45 -32.86
N LEU A 102 -15.66 -9.56 -31.92
CA LEU A 102 -15.96 -9.70 -30.50
C LEU A 102 -16.58 -8.43 -29.90
N ALA A 103 -16.18 -7.26 -30.39
CA ALA A 103 -16.69 -5.96 -29.93
C ALA A 103 -18.22 -5.83 -30.01
N LEU A 104 -18.91 -6.68 -30.79
CA LEU A 104 -20.37 -6.65 -30.89
C LEU A 104 -21.06 -7.08 -29.59
N ASN A 105 -20.58 -8.13 -28.92
CA ASN A 105 -21.33 -8.80 -27.84
C ASN A 105 -20.51 -9.12 -26.58
N ILE A 106 -19.22 -8.74 -26.54
CA ILE A 106 -18.36 -9.02 -25.40
C ILE A 106 -18.66 -8.11 -24.20
N LYS A 107 -18.77 -8.70 -23.01
CA LYS A 107 -18.99 -7.96 -21.74
C LYS A 107 -17.70 -7.66 -21.02
N VAL A 108 -16.73 -8.57 -21.04
CA VAL A 108 -15.43 -8.40 -20.37
C VAL A 108 -14.30 -8.69 -21.34
N PHE A 109 -13.47 -7.70 -21.60
CA PHE A 109 -12.30 -7.84 -22.46
C PHE A 109 -11.02 -7.50 -21.71
N LYS A 110 -10.12 -8.48 -21.62
CA LYS A 110 -8.80 -8.33 -20.98
C LYS A 110 -7.72 -8.70 -21.99
N LEU A 111 -6.86 -7.74 -22.32
CA LEU A 111 -5.72 -7.92 -23.21
C LEU A 111 -4.45 -7.49 -22.47
N ILE A 112 -3.61 -8.47 -22.14
CA ILE A 112 -2.42 -8.29 -21.32
C ILE A 112 -1.19 -8.70 -22.14
N PHE A 113 -0.17 -7.84 -22.17
CA PHE A 113 1.15 -8.17 -22.70
C PHE A 113 2.20 -8.08 -21.59
N LEU A 114 2.93 -9.18 -21.37
CA LEU A 114 3.88 -9.32 -20.26
C LEU A 114 5.31 -8.85 -20.60
N SER A 115 5.70 -8.79 -21.87
CA SER A 115 7.07 -8.46 -22.29
C SER A 115 7.31 -6.97 -22.48
N TYR A 116 8.40 -6.46 -21.94
CA TYR A 116 8.87 -5.07 -22.11
C TYR A 116 9.49 -4.78 -23.49
N THR A 117 9.07 -5.48 -24.55
CA THR A 117 9.48 -5.13 -25.91
C THR A 117 8.94 -3.74 -26.27
N PRO A 118 9.71 -2.90 -26.98
CA PRO A 118 9.35 -1.49 -27.22
C PRO A 118 8.10 -1.29 -28.10
N ALA A 119 7.59 -2.34 -28.75
CA ALA A 119 6.42 -2.26 -29.62
C ALA A 119 5.11 -2.41 -28.82
N TYR A 120 4.39 -1.31 -28.61
CA TYR A 120 3.02 -1.35 -28.10
C TYR A 120 2.07 -1.90 -29.16
N TYR A 121 1.13 -2.77 -28.77
CA TYR A 121 0.09 -3.25 -29.69
C TYR A 121 -0.88 -2.11 -30.03
N LYS A 122 -1.04 -1.78 -31.33
CA LYS A 122 -2.03 -0.80 -31.77
C LYS A 122 -3.43 -1.40 -31.65
N LEU A 123 -4.19 -0.96 -30.65
CA LEU A 123 -5.53 -1.46 -30.40
C LEU A 123 -6.49 -1.03 -31.53
N PRO A 124 -7.25 -1.95 -32.13
CA PRO A 124 -8.28 -1.61 -33.12
C PRO A 124 -9.37 -0.71 -32.53
N SER A 125 -9.78 0.31 -33.28
CA SER A 125 -10.78 1.29 -32.83
C SER A 125 -12.17 0.68 -32.55
N ALA A 126 -12.46 -0.48 -33.15
CA ALA A 126 -13.71 -1.21 -32.95
C ALA A 126 -14.03 -1.51 -31.48
N VAL A 127 -13.00 -1.69 -30.62
CA VAL A 127 -13.19 -1.91 -29.18
C VAL A 127 -13.99 -0.77 -28.54
N PHE A 128 -13.76 0.48 -28.97
CA PHE A 128 -14.41 1.66 -28.39
C PHE A 128 -15.89 1.81 -28.78
N LEU A 129 -16.38 0.99 -29.70
CA LEU A 129 -17.78 0.95 -30.13
C LEU A 129 -18.57 -0.19 -29.45
N ALA A 130 -17.94 -0.97 -28.58
CA ALA A 130 -18.55 -2.10 -27.90
C ALA A 130 -19.55 -1.65 -26.82
N GLU A 131 -20.84 -1.58 -27.16
CA GLU A 131 -21.89 -1.10 -26.26
C GLU A 131 -22.23 -2.08 -25.12
N SER A 132 -21.96 -3.37 -25.35
CA SER A 132 -22.17 -4.46 -24.40
C SER A 132 -21.06 -4.57 -23.34
N LEU A 133 -19.94 -3.86 -23.54
CA LEU A 133 -18.75 -3.97 -22.70
C LEU A 133 -19.00 -3.37 -21.30
N GLU A 134 -18.78 -4.18 -20.28
CA GLU A 134 -18.90 -3.86 -18.86
C GLU A 134 -17.53 -3.69 -18.20
N GLU A 135 -16.50 -4.41 -18.67
CA GLU A 135 -15.12 -4.27 -18.21
C GLU A 135 -14.09 -4.29 -19.35
N LEU A 136 -13.15 -3.34 -19.32
CA LEU A 136 -12.03 -3.25 -20.24
C LEU A 136 -10.71 -3.18 -19.47
N HIS A 137 -9.81 -4.12 -19.73
CA HIS A 137 -8.48 -4.18 -19.12
C HIS A 137 -7.42 -4.27 -20.22
N LEU A 138 -6.56 -3.26 -20.31
CA LEU A 138 -5.51 -3.17 -21.31
C LEU A 138 -4.15 -3.02 -20.63
N HIS A 139 -3.17 -3.82 -21.04
CA HIS A 139 -1.77 -3.66 -20.65
C HIS A 139 -0.89 -3.48 -21.89
N GLN A 140 0.02 -2.50 -21.92
CA GLN A 140 0.98 -2.28 -23.02
C GLN A 140 0.36 -2.11 -24.43
N CYS A 141 -0.82 -1.47 -24.48
CA CYS A 141 -1.49 -1.13 -25.73
C CYS A 141 -1.22 0.33 -26.14
N LYS A 142 -1.23 0.61 -27.43
CA LYS A 142 -1.28 1.94 -28.02
C LYS A 142 -2.69 2.22 -28.50
N VAL A 143 -3.31 3.23 -27.92
CA VAL A 143 -4.62 3.73 -28.34
C VAL A 143 -4.39 4.92 -29.25
N SER A 144 -4.72 4.76 -30.52
CA SER A 144 -4.73 5.84 -31.50
C SER A 144 -5.90 6.79 -31.24
N ARG A 145 -5.88 7.96 -31.89
CA ARG A 145 -7.00 8.91 -31.80
C ARG A 145 -8.32 8.23 -32.15
N VAL A 146 -9.31 8.39 -31.27
CA VAL A 146 -10.67 7.87 -31.45
C VAL A 146 -11.61 9.02 -31.79
N GLU A 147 -12.55 8.76 -32.70
CA GLU A 147 -13.58 9.73 -33.08
C GLU A 147 -14.78 9.65 -32.15
N SER A 148 -15.24 8.43 -31.84
CA SER A 148 -16.40 8.15 -31.00
C SER A 148 -16.13 6.99 -30.05
N VAL A 149 -16.73 7.06 -28.87
CA VAL A 149 -16.70 6.01 -27.84
C VAL A 149 -18.14 5.77 -27.39
N ARG A 150 -18.59 4.51 -27.40
CA ARG A 150 -19.98 4.10 -27.13
C ARG A 150 -20.09 3.11 -25.99
N PHE A 151 -19.32 3.31 -24.94
CA PHE A 151 -19.28 2.43 -23.77
C PHE A 151 -20.51 2.61 -22.86
N LYS A 152 -21.68 2.19 -23.35
CA LYS A 152 -22.98 2.37 -22.67
C LYS A 152 -23.09 1.61 -21.34
N ARG A 153 -22.32 0.53 -21.16
CA ARG A 153 -22.39 -0.36 -19.99
C ARG A 153 -21.10 -0.46 -19.19
N LEU A 154 -20.03 0.24 -19.61
CA LEU A 154 -18.71 0.06 -19.04
C LEU A 154 -18.68 0.58 -17.60
N ARG A 155 -18.35 -0.31 -16.66
CA ARG A 155 -18.24 -0.03 -15.23
C ARG A 155 -16.79 0.00 -14.77
N THR A 156 -15.92 -0.79 -15.39
CA THR A 156 -14.50 -0.86 -15.02
C THR A 156 -13.60 -0.62 -16.22
N LEU A 157 -12.71 0.37 -16.10
CA LEU A 157 -11.67 0.65 -17.07
C LEU A 157 -10.29 0.56 -16.38
N THR A 158 -9.45 -0.35 -16.85
CA THR A 158 -8.07 -0.51 -16.38
C THR A 158 -7.10 -0.33 -17.53
N LEU A 159 -6.25 0.69 -17.44
CA LEU A 159 -5.19 0.98 -18.40
C LEU A 159 -3.84 0.88 -17.69
N LYS A 160 -3.06 -0.14 -18.04
CA LYS A 160 -1.71 -0.36 -17.51
C LYS A 160 -0.69 -0.19 -18.62
N GLU A 161 0.29 0.68 -18.41
CA GLU A 161 1.32 1.02 -19.39
C GLU A 161 0.68 1.23 -20.77
N VAL A 162 -0.39 2.02 -20.85
CA VAL A 162 -1.08 2.29 -22.13
C VAL A 162 -0.57 3.61 -22.69
N SER A 163 -0.25 3.63 -23.98
CA SER A 163 0.10 4.83 -24.72
C SER A 163 -1.16 5.48 -25.27
N VAL A 164 -1.65 6.52 -24.59
CA VAL A 164 -2.86 7.28 -24.94
C VAL A 164 -2.64 8.76 -24.63
N ASP A 165 -3.06 9.65 -25.54
CA ASP A 165 -2.98 11.10 -25.33
C ASP A 165 -4.19 11.65 -24.57
N ASP A 166 -4.05 12.86 -24.02
CA ASP A 166 -5.05 13.52 -23.16
C ASP A 166 -6.43 13.63 -23.84
N GLY A 167 -6.47 14.09 -25.10
CA GLY A 167 -7.74 14.30 -25.82
C GLY A 167 -8.45 12.98 -26.13
N THR A 168 -7.69 11.95 -26.51
CA THR A 168 -8.22 10.59 -26.69
C THR A 168 -8.77 10.03 -25.38
N PHE A 169 -8.07 10.26 -24.26
CA PHE A 169 -8.51 9.80 -22.95
C PHE A 169 -9.78 10.50 -22.47
N GLU A 170 -9.91 11.81 -22.66
CA GLU A 170 -11.13 12.57 -22.35
C GLU A 170 -12.34 12.06 -23.14
N LYS A 171 -12.15 11.68 -24.42
CA LYS A 171 -13.21 11.03 -25.21
C LYS A 171 -13.59 9.66 -24.67
N ILE A 172 -12.62 8.89 -24.17
CA ILE A 172 -12.89 7.59 -23.54
C ILE A 172 -13.70 7.78 -22.26
N THR A 173 -13.30 8.68 -21.36
CA THR A 173 -13.98 8.88 -20.08
C THR A 173 -15.37 9.48 -20.24
N SER A 174 -15.55 10.43 -21.18
CA SER A 174 -16.87 11.00 -21.51
C SER A 174 -17.81 10.01 -22.21
N GLY A 175 -17.26 9.03 -22.94
CA GLY A 175 -18.03 7.95 -23.57
C GLY A 175 -18.49 6.84 -22.62
N CYS A 176 -18.15 6.89 -21.32
CA CYS A 176 -18.48 5.87 -20.32
C CYS A 176 -19.41 6.42 -19.22
N PRO A 177 -20.73 6.59 -19.46
CA PRO A 177 -21.64 7.20 -18.49
C PRO A 177 -21.83 6.39 -17.20
N LEU A 178 -21.62 5.06 -17.23
CA LEU A 178 -21.79 4.16 -16.09
C LEU A 178 -20.47 3.73 -15.43
N LEU A 179 -19.37 4.44 -15.71
CA LEU A 179 -18.06 4.11 -15.18
C LEU A 179 -18.03 4.25 -13.66
N ARG A 180 -17.68 3.18 -12.95
CA ARG A 180 -17.57 3.12 -11.48
C ARG A 180 -16.14 3.00 -11.00
N ARG A 181 -15.28 2.29 -11.75
CA ARG A 181 -13.88 2.06 -11.38
C ARG A 181 -12.93 2.41 -12.52
N LEU A 182 -11.97 3.28 -12.24
CA LEU A 182 -10.93 3.68 -13.16
C LEU A 182 -9.54 3.43 -12.55
N VAL A 183 -8.72 2.64 -13.25
CA VAL A 183 -7.34 2.35 -12.85
C VAL A 183 -6.38 2.76 -13.95
N LEU A 184 -5.42 3.61 -13.62
CA LEU A 184 -4.34 4.07 -14.48
C LEU A 184 -3.01 3.66 -13.87
N TYR A 185 -2.18 2.92 -14.61
CA TYR A 185 -0.86 2.50 -14.16
C TYR A 185 0.18 2.86 -15.21
N CYS A 186 1.16 3.72 -14.91
CA CYS A 186 2.28 4.07 -15.79
C CYS A 186 1.89 4.49 -17.23
N CYS A 187 0.79 5.23 -17.40
CA CYS A 187 0.33 5.74 -18.70
C CYS A 187 1.14 6.98 -19.14
N HIS A 188 2.32 6.74 -19.73
CA HIS A 188 3.38 7.73 -19.98
C HIS A 188 2.99 8.94 -20.86
N ARG A 189 1.97 8.84 -21.73
CA ARG A 189 1.53 9.95 -22.60
C ARG A 189 0.47 10.86 -21.98
N LEU A 190 -0.22 10.40 -20.93
CA LEU A 190 -1.24 11.19 -20.25
C LEU A 190 -0.59 12.28 -19.42
N ARG A 191 -0.73 13.55 -19.76
CA ARG A 191 -0.20 14.67 -18.97
C ARG A 191 -1.27 15.28 -18.08
N ASN A 192 -2.52 15.30 -18.53
CA ASN A 192 -3.64 15.85 -17.81
C ASN A 192 -4.73 14.78 -17.64
N VAL A 193 -5.05 14.45 -16.40
CA VAL A 193 -6.11 13.50 -16.05
C VAL A 193 -7.26 14.30 -15.45
N ARG A 194 -8.28 14.54 -16.26
CA ARG A 194 -9.51 15.20 -15.83
C ARG A 194 -10.64 14.19 -15.71
N LEU A 195 -11.18 14.04 -14.51
CA LEU A 195 -12.26 13.10 -14.21
C LEU A 195 -13.57 13.86 -14.06
N THR A 196 -14.56 13.51 -14.88
CA THR A 196 -15.89 14.14 -14.90
C THR A 196 -17.04 13.13 -14.87
N SER A 197 -16.74 11.83 -14.90
CA SER A 197 -17.75 10.76 -14.90
C SER A 197 -18.50 10.74 -13.57
N PRO A 198 -19.80 11.09 -13.52
CA PRO A 198 -20.51 11.34 -12.25
C PRO A 198 -20.78 10.07 -11.43
N GLY A 199 -20.77 8.89 -12.07
CA GLY A 199 -20.93 7.59 -11.42
C GLY A 199 -19.63 6.96 -10.91
N LEU A 200 -18.49 7.64 -11.04
CA LEU A 200 -17.20 7.08 -10.64
C LEU A 200 -17.07 7.00 -9.12
N GLU A 201 -16.93 5.79 -8.60
CA GLU A 201 -16.84 5.46 -7.17
C GLU A 201 -15.37 5.26 -6.75
N HIS A 202 -14.53 4.71 -7.65
CA HIS A 202 -13.17 4.32 -7.35
C HIS A 202 -12.17 4.81 -8.41
N PHE A 203 -11.18 5.60 -7.99
CA PHE A 203 -10.08 6.04 -8.83
C PHE A 203 -8.73 5.62 -8.27
N GLU A 204 -7.90 5.02 -9.12
CA GLU A 204 -6.54 4.62 -8.80
C GLU A 204 -5.59 5.06 -9.91
N LEU A 205 -4.57 5.85 -9.54
CA LEU A 205 -3.46 6.22 -10.39
C LEU A 205 -2.15 5.80 -9.74
N ARG A 206 -1.33 5.05 -10.47
CA ARG A 206 0.03 4.69 -10.06
C ARG A 206 1.02 4.99 -11.17
N ASP A 207 1.97 5.87 -10.93
CA ASP A 207 3.02 6.17 -11.89
C ASP A 207 4.36 6.38 -11.20
N TYR A 208 5.22 5.38 -11.26
CA TYR A 208 6.56 5.44 -10.67
C TYR A 208 7.65 5.70 -11.72
N LYS A 209 7.27 5.78 -13.01
CA LYS A 209 8.19 5.87 -14.15
C LYS A 209 8.26 7.29 -14.73
N ARG A 210 7.35 8.19 -14.34
CA ARG A 210 7.31 9.57 -14.83
C ARG A 210 8.53 10.39 -14.43
N ILE A 211 9.06 11.11 -15.41
CA ILE A 211 10.06 12.17 -15.22
C ILE A 211 9.37 13.51 -14.94
N LYS A 212 8.31 13.83 -15.71
CA LYS A 212 7.53 15.06 -15.56
C LYS A 212 6.20 14.76 -14.87
N PRO A 213 5.77 15.61 -13.92
CA PRO A 213 4.56 15.35 -13.18
C PRO A 213 3.30 15.49 -14.04
N CYS A 214 2.27 14.71 -13.71
CA CYS A 214 0.96 14.76 -14.33
C CYS A 214 0.03 15.72 -13.59
N SER A 215 -0.84 16.46 -14.28
CA SER A 215 -1.91 17.21 -13.61
C SER A 215 -3.12 16.31 -13.41
N ILE A 216 -3.73 16.35 -12.23
CA ILE A 216 -4.95 15.61 -11.88
C ILE A 216 -6.01 16.60 -11.41
N GLU A 217 -7.19 16.51 -12.00
CA GLU A 217 -8.38 17.26 -11.61
C GLU A 217 -9.57 16.29 -11.47
N ILE A 218 -10.24 16.31 -10.32
CA ILE A 218 -11.33 15.37 -9.99
C ILE A 218 -12.61 16.16 -9.76
N TYR A 219 -13.55 16.09 -10.71
CA TYR A 219 -14.87 16.73 -10.64
C TYR A 219 -15.95 15.65 -10.52
N VAL A 220 -15.82 14.79 -9.51
CA VAL A 220 -16.69 13.63 -9.32
C VAL A 220 -17.31 13.67 -7.91
N PRO A 221 -18.63 13.88 -7.77
CA PRO A 221 -19.27 14.05 -6.47
C PRO A 221 -19.46 12.75 -5.68
N ASN A 222 -19.57 11.60 -6.37
CA ASN A 222 -19.86 10.30 -5.77
C ASN A 222 -18.61 9.45 -5.52
N ILE A 223 -17.43 10.04 -5.59
CA ILE A 223 -16.18 9.31 -5.44
C ILE A 223 -16.00 8.85 -3.98
N GLU A 224 -15.78 7.55 -3.79
CA GLU A 224 -15.65 6.91 -2.49
C GLU A 224 -14.19 6.64 -2.13
N THR A 225 -13.37 6.27 -3.12
CA THR A 225 -11.95 6.00 -2.90
C THR A 225 -11.06 6.61 -3.97
N VAL A 226 -10.02 7.31 -3.53
CA VAL A 226 -8.98 7.87 -4.40
C VAL A 226 -7.61 7.39 -3.93
N SER A 227 -6.84 6.82 -4.85
CA SER A 227 -5.44 6.43 -4.62
C SER A 227 -4.55 6.99 -5.71
N ILE A 228 -3.68 7.95 -5.38
CA ILE A 228 -2.72 8.56 -6.32
C ILE A 228 -1.32 8.30 -5.81
N ARG A 229 -0.52 7.56 -6.58
CA ARG A 229 0.87 7.23 -6.23
C ARG A 229 1.80 7.58 -7.38
N GLY A 230 2.72 8.51 -7.16
CA GLY A 230 3.63 8.99 -8.19
C GLY A 230 3.71 10.51 -8.24
N PRO A 231 4.70 11.06 -8.96
CA PRO A 231 4.85 12.50 -9.12
C PRO A 231 3.70 13.02 -10.00
N CYS A 232 2.64 13.50 -9.37
CA CYS A 232 1.54 14.21 -10.01
C CYS A 232 1.19 15.44 -9.18
N ILE A 233 0.75 16.49 -9.86
CA ILE A 233 0.20 17.69 -9.27
C ILE A 233 -1.31 17.49 -9.18
N TRP A 234 -1.82 17.42 -7.95
CA TRP A 234 -3.26 17.46 -7.76
C TRP A 234 -3.68 18.92 -7.63
N CYS A 235 -4.34 19.42 -8.67
CA CYS A 235 -4.90 20.75 -8.74
C CYS A 235 -6.42 20.65 -8.58
N HIS A 236 -6.98 21.40 -7.65
CA HIS A 236 -8.42 21.52 -7.52
C HIS A 236 -8.82 22.99 -7.64
N ARG A 237 -9.79 23.32 -8.48
CA ARG A 237 -10.17 24.72 -8.76
C ARG A 237 -11.53 25.15 -8.22
N GLN A 238 -12.36 24.23 -7.72
CA GLN A 238 -13.71 24.55 -7.21
C GLN A 238 -13.97 23.95 -5.82
N SER A 239 -14.48 24.72 -4.87
CA SER A 239 -14.22 24.49 -3.43
C SER A 239 -15.43 24.12 -2.56
N ALA A 240 -16.47 23.48 -3.08
CA ALA A 240 -17.62 23.12 -2.24
C ALA A 240 -18.12 21.68 -2.48
N PHE A 241 -17.94 20.82 -1.47
CA PHE A 241 -18.68 19.56 -1.24
C PHE A 241 -18.52 18.38 -2.23
N LEU A 242 -17.52 18.39 -3.13
CA LEU A 242 -17.31 17.29 -4.09
C LEU A 242 -16.97 15.94 -3.44
N PHE A 243 -16.33 15.92 -2.27
CA PHE A 243 -15.89 14.68 -1.62
C PHE A 243 -16.83 14.27 -0.47
N SER A 244 -18.13 14.50 -0.62
CA SER A 244 -19.15 14.17 0.40
C SER A 244 -19.31 12.66 0.69
N ARG A 245 -18.82 11.79 -0.21
CA ARG A 245 -18.84 10.33 -0.06
C ARG A 245 -17.46 9.71 0.06
N LEU A 246 -16.39 10.52 0.03
CA LEU A 246 -15.03 10.01 0.06
C LEU A 246 -14.75 9.38 1.43
N THR A 247 -14.45 8.09 1.45
CA THR A 247 -14.14 7.32 2.67
C THR A 247 -12.66 6.99 2.79
N SER A 248 -11.94 6.91 1.67
CA SER A 248 -10.51 6.59 1.65
C SER A 248 -9.73 7.43 0.64
N LEU A 249 -8.67 8.06 1.13
CA LEU A 249 -7.74 8.85 0.33
C LEU A 249 -6.29 8.42 0.59
N ASP A 250 -5.62 7.93 -0.44
CA ASP A 250 -4.22 7.52 -0.40
C ASP A 250 -3.39 8.34 -1.40
N LEU A 251 -2.48 9.14 -0.88
CA LEU A 251 -1.58 10.00 -1.64
C LEU A 251 -0.15 9.60 -1.37
N ASN A 252 0.60 9.30 -2.43
CA ASN A 252 2.01 8.99 -2.33
C ASN A 252 2.82 9.76 -3.38
N SER A 253 3.77 10.58 -2.93
CA SER A 253 4.66 11.37 -3.78
C SER A 253 3.93 12.38 -4.67
N VAL A 254 2.77 12.86 -4.21
CA VAL A 254 1.89 13.83 -4.91
C VAL A 254 2.25 15.25 -4.50
N ILE A 255 2.25 16.18 -5.45
CA ILE A 255 2.38 17.62 -5.22
C ILE A 255 0.96 18.18 -5.07
N LEU A 256 0.63 18.73 -3.91
CA LEU A 256 -0.68 19.35 -3.65
C LEU A 256 -0.62 20.85 -4.00
N SER A 257 -1.62 21.34 -4.73
CA SER A 257 -1.86 22.79 -4.78
C SER A 257 -2.43 23.28 -3.43
N ARG A 258 -2.43 24.60 -3.21
CA ARG A 258 -2.99 25.18 -1.98
C ARG A 258 -4.46 24.80 -1.82
N GLU A 259 -5.23 24.90 -2.89
CA GLU A 259 -6.65 24.59 -2.91
C GLU A 259 -6.91 23.10 -2.62
N SER A 260 -6.11 22.20 -3.21
CA SER A 260 -6.21 20.76 -2.95
C SER A 260 -5.88 20.44 -1.50
N PHE A 261 -4.95 21.16 -0.88
CA PHE A 261 -4.60 21.00 0.53
C PHE A 261 -5.69 21.51 1.47
N ASP A 262 -6.31 22.66 1.16
CA ASP A 262 -7.44 23.20 1.92
C ASP A 262 -8.65 22.23 1.87
N LEU A 263 -8.85 21.55 0.74
CA LEU A 263 -9.87 20.50 0.61
C LEU A 263 -9.60 19.28 1.50
N LEU A 264 -8.33 18.91 1.74
CA LEU A 264 -8.02 17.86 2.72
C LEU A 264 -8.37 18.29 4.14
N SER A 265 -8.21 19.58 4.43
CA SER A 265 -8.40 20.15 5.76
C SER A 265 -9.87 20.33 6.12
N PHE A 266 -10.73 20.65 5.15
CA PHE A 266 -12.14 21.01 5.42
C PHE A 266 -13.17 20.35 4.49
N GLY A 267 -12.75 19.74 3.39
CA GLY A 267 -13.63 19.37 2.27
C GLY A 267 -14.11 17.91 2.24
N CYS A 268 -13.76 17.08 3.22
CA CYS A 268 -13.99 15.63 3.19
C CYS A 268 -14.71 15.12 4.47
N PRO A 269 -16.03 15.34 4.61
CA PRO A 269 -16.75 15.07 5.86
C PRO A 269 -16.88 13.58 6.20
N THR A 270 -16.83 12.66 5.23
CA THR A 270 -16.96 11.22 5.44
C THR A 270 -15.63 10.45 5.44
N LEU A 271 -14.50 11.15 5.40
CA LEU A 271 -13.20 10.54 5.20
C LEU A 271 -12.76 9.74 6.42
N GLU A 272 -12.74 8.41 6.31
CA GLU A 272 -12.33 7.53 7.42
C GLU A 272 -10.83 7.21 7.39
N ARG A 273 -10.24 7.12 6.18
CA ARG A 273 -8.83 6.76 5.99
C ARG A 273 -8.11 7.81 5.15
N LEU A 274 -7.10 8.42 5.74
CA LEU A 274 -6.19 9.36 5.07
C LEU A 274 -4.75 8.86 5.14
N THR A 275 -4.12 8.68 3.97
CA THR A 275 -2.69 8.40 3.85
C THR A 275 -2.02 9.49 3.03
N VAL A 276 -1.02 10.16 3.62
CA VAL A 276 -0.22 11.21 2.97
C VAL A 276 1.25 10.84 3.10
N SER A 277 1.82 10.32 2.02
CA SER A 277 3.18 9.76 2.00
C SER A 277 4.07 10.50 1.03
N ASN A 278 5.05 11.24 1.54
CA ASN A 278 6.04 11.98 0.75
C ASN A 278 5.41 13.00 -0.22
N CYS A 279 4.25 13.56 0.14
CA CYS A 279 3.59 14.60 -0.64
C CYS A 279 4.20 15.98 -0.38
N SER A 280 4.31 16.82 -1.40
CA SER A 280 4.86 18.17 -1.28
C SER A 280 3.82 19.23 -1.68
N GLY A 281 4.21 20.50 -1.69
CA GLY A 281 3.31 21.64 -1.94
C GLY A 281 2.87 22.39 -0.68
N PHE A 282 3.33 21.94 0.49
CA PHE A 282 3.11 22.57 1.79
C PHE A 282 4.36 22.42 2.67
N GLU A 283 4.60 23.39 3.55
CA GLU A 283 5.67 23.31 4.57
C GLU A 283 5.14 22.81 5.91
N GLU A 284 3.85 23.05 6.19
CA GLU A 284 3.15 22.62 7.39
C GLU A 284 1.93 21.80 7.00
N PHE A 285 1.70 20.70 7.72
CA PHE A 285 0.54 19.85 7.53
C PHE A 285 -0.53 20.20 8.56
N HIS A 286 -1.71 20.60 8.09
CA HIS A 286 -2.85 20.95 8.92
C HIS A 286 -4.00 20.00 8.56
N LEU A 287 -4.63 19.39 9.57
CA LEU A 287 -5.79 18.53 9.39
C LEU A 287 -6.79 18.81 10.50
N ALA A 288 -8.01 19.17 10.14
CA ALA A 288 -9.14 19.27 11.06
C ALA A 288 -10.26 18.34 10.57
N SER A 289 -10.44 17.20 11.22
CA SER A 289 -11.44 16.23 10.77
C SER A 289 -12.03 15.44 11.93
N ASP A 290 -13.36 15.40 11.97
CA ASP A 290 -14.09 14.58 12.93
C ASP A 290 -14.36 13.16 12.40
N SER A 291 -14.12 12.86 11.12
CA SER A 291 -14.41 11.55 10.53
C SER A 291 -13.20 10.62 10.40
N VAL A 292 -11.98 11.16 10.38
CA VAL A 292 -10.76 10.36 10.17
C VAL A 292 -10.51 9.43 11.35
N LYS A 293 -10.54 8.11 11.06
CA LYS A 293 -10.24 7.02 11.99
C LYS A 293 -8.82 6.49 11.83
N TRP A 294 -8.30 6.47 10.60
CA TRP A 294 -6.96 6.01 10.26
C TRP A 294 -6.18 7.11 9.54
N LEU A 295 -5.16 7.64 10.19
CA LEU A 295 -4.28 8.64 9.62
C LEU A 295 -2.86 8.09 9.48
N THR A 296 -2.31 8.11 8.28
CA THR A 296 -0.90 7.75 8.01
C THR A 296 -0.18 8.92 7.36
N ILE A 297 0.89 9.40 8.00
CA ILE A 297 1.76 10.45 7.47
C ILE A 297 3.19 9.90 7.34
N SER A 298 3.78 10.01 6.15
CA SER A 298 5.18 9.63 5.91
C SER A 298 5.96 10.78 5.28
N THR A 299 7.07 11.21 5.90
CA THR A 299 7.93 12.31 5.41
C THR A 299 9.34 11.84 5.03
N SER A 300 9.52 10.57 4.71
CA SER A 300 10.85 9.98 4.45
C SER A 300 11.65 10.71 3.35
N LYS A 301 10.98 11.27 2.33
CA LYS A 301 11.62 11.95 1.20
C LYS A 301 11.53 13.48 1.26
N ILE A 302 10.60 14.04 2.03
CA ILE A 302 10.28 15.48 2.09
C ILE A 302 10.65 16.08 3.45
N LEU A 303 10.91 17.38 3.52
CA LEU A 303 11.04 18.08 4.80
C LEU A 303 9.68 18.69 5.16
N LEU A 304 9.15 18.33 6.33
CA LEU A 304 7.94 18.92 6.90
C LEU A 304 8.36 19.78 8.09
N LYS A 305 8.08 21.08 8.07
CA LYS A 305 8.43 22.01 9.16
C LYS A 305 7.51 21.84 10.35
N GLY A 306 6.21 21.66 10.10
CA GLY A 306 5.20 21.55 11.14
C GLY A 306 4.07 20.57 10.83
N ALA A 307 3.42 20.08 11.88
CA ALA A 307 2.17 19.32 11.77
C ALA A 307 1.20 19.69 12.88
N THR A 308 -0.05 20.01 12.53
CA THR A 308 -1.16 20.26 13.44
C THR A 308 -2.33 19.39 13.04
N ILE A 309 -2.72 18.49 13.93
CA ILE A 309 -3.76 17.50 13.67
C ILE A 309 -4.84 17.62 14.74
N CYS A 310 -6.06 17.88 14.32
CA CYS A 310 -7.27 17.85 15.14
C CYS A 310 -8.16 16.72 14.61
N ALA A 311 -8.14 15.58 15.29
CA ALA A 311 -8.82 14.36 14.86
C ALA A 311 -9.63 13.73 16.00
N SER A 312 -10.91 14.08 16.09
CA SER A 312 -11.79 13.73 17.21
C SER A 312 -12.08 12.22 17.33
N ASN A 313 -12.22 11.51 16.21
CA ASN A 313 -12.56 10.09 16.17
C ASN A 313 -11.39 9.18 15.73
N ILE A 314 -10.15 9.62 15.95
CA ILE A 314 -8.96 8.85 15.59
C ILE A 314 -8.91 7.51 16.35
N VAL A 315 -8.62 6.43 15.63
CA VAL A 315 -8.41 5.10 16.19
C VAL A 315 -6.94 4.69 16.08
N ARG A 316 -6.32 5.03 14.95
CA ARG A 316 -4.92 4.70 14.67
C ARG A 316 -4.24 5.81 13.89
N PHE A 317 -3.12 6.26 14.44
CA PHE A 317 -2.21 7.19 13.81
C PHE A 317 -0.90 6.48 13.51
N GLU A 318 -0.38 6.64 12.30
CA GLU A 318 0.93 6.15 11.90
C GLU A 318 1.78 7.30 11.34
N PHE A 319 2.97 7.48 11.92
CA PHE A 319 3.93 8.50 11.48
C PHE A 319 5.26 7.85 11.11
N THR A 320 5.73 8.08 9.89
CA THR A 320 7.04 7.59 9.43
C THR A 320 7.92 8.73 8.96
N ALA A 321 9.13 8.86 9.51
CA ALA A 321 10.07 9.90 9.08
C ALA A 321 11.52 9.41 9.09
N ARG A 322 12.37 10.11 8.33
CA ARG A 322 13.81 10.09 8.61
C ARG A 322 14.06 10.98 9.83
N ILE A 323 14.96 10.57 10.70
CA ILE A 323 15.29 11.31 11.94
C ILE A 323 15.59 12.81 11.72
N PRO A 324 16.43 13.21 10.74
CA PRO A 324 16.65 14.64 10.50
C PRO A 324 15.42 15.39 9.96
N LYS A 325 14.38 14.66 9.52
CA LYS A 325 13.17 15.20 8.88
C LYS A 325 11.92 15.11 9.79
N VAL A 326 12.11 14.93 11.09
CA VAL A 326 11.01 15.07 12.08
C VAL A 326 10.63 16.55 12.13
N PRO A 327 9.33 16.91 12.14
CA PRO A 327 8.88 18.30 12.22
C PRO A 327 9.43 19.06 13.44
N ASP A 328 9.62 20.38 13.29
CA ASP A 328 10.00 21.29 14.37
C ASP A 328 8.85 21.51 15.34
N THR A 329 7.65 21.65 14.77
CA THR A 329 6.39 21.77 15.49
C THR A 329 5.52 20.54 15.21
N PHE A 330 4.95 19.97 16.27
CA PHE A 330 4.05 18.84 16.15
C PHE A 330 2.99 18.95 17.24
N SER A 331 1.73 19.10 16.83
CA SER A 331 0.58 19.14 17.72
C SER A 331 -0.47 18.15 17.27
N PHE A 332 -1.09 17.51 18.25
CA PHE A 332 -2.14 16.53 18.03
C PHE A 332 -3.20 16.75 19.10
N THR A 333 -4.42 17.04 18.68
CA THR A 333 -5.56 17.19 19.55
C THR A 333 -6.63 16.19 19.14
N THR A 334 -7.23 15.58 20.15
CA THR A 334 -8.32 14.62 19.98
C THR A 334 -9.27 14.74 21.15
N THR A 335 -10.55 14.53 20.89
CA THR A 335 -11.63 14.51 21.88
C THR A 335 -12.15 13.09 22.12
N THR A 336 -11.50 12.08 21.52
CA THR A 336 -11.89 10.68 21.70
C THR A 336 -11.78 10.27 23.17
N SER A 337 -12.87 9.75 23.72
CA SER A 337 -12.87 9.05 25.01
C SER A 337 -12.40 7.59 24.89
N LYS A 338 -12.25 7.09 23.65
CA LYS A 338 -11.82 5.71 23.36
C LYS A 338 -10.31 5.63 23.27
N GLU A 339 -9.76 4.49 23.70
CA GLU A 339 -8.35 4.18 23.49
C GLU A 339 -7.98 4.20 22.00
N TRP A 340 -6.88 4.88 21.67
CA TRP A 340 -6.34 4.95 20.32
C TRP A 340 -4.83 4.70 20.32
N HIS A 341 -4.30 4.35 19.15
CA HIS A 341 -2.93 3.86 19.00
C HIS A 341 -2.10 4.78 18.12
N SER A 342 -0.89 5.10 18.57
CA SER A 342 0.12 5.81 17.79
C SER A 342 1.27 4.90 17.42
N HIS A 343 1.54 4.75 16.14
CA HIS A 343 2.68 4.01 15.63
C HIS A 343 3.69 4.97 14.99
N VAL A 344 4.86 5.13 15.61
CA VAL A 344 5.88 6.08 15.16
C VAL A 344 7.11 5.33 14.68
N ILE A 345 7.50 5.51 13.42
CA ILE A 345 8.67 4.87 12.82
C ILE A 345 9.68 5.93 12.40
N LEU A 346 10.83 5.97 13.09
CA LEU A 346 11.91 6.88 12.77
C LEU A 346 13.13 6.11 12.27
N SER A 347 13.71 6.56 11.15
CA SER A 347 14.84 5.87 10.53
C SER A 347 16.04 6.80 10.24
N SER A 348 17.25 6.25 10.32
CA SER A 348 18.49 6.86 9.88
C SER A 348 19.23 5.90 8.96
N VAL A 349 19.56 6.35 7.75
CA VAL A 349 20.10 5.51 6.66
C VAL A 349 21.48 6.00 6.18
N GLU A 350 21.81 7.28 6.38
CA GLU A 350 23.05 7.90 5.89
C GLU A 350 23.92 8.40 7.06
N LYS A 351 25.22 8.62 6.80
CA LYS A 351 26.07 9.39 7.71
C LYS A 351 25.67 10.86 7.57
N TYR A 352 25.17 11.44 8.65
CA TYR A 352 24.88 12.88 8.73
C TYR A 352 26.03 13.53 9.51
N PRO A 353 27.00 14.17 8.85
CA PRO A 353 28.15 14.77 9.55
C PRO A 353 27.72 15.82 10.57
N ASP A 354 26.65 16.58 10.30
CA ASP A 354 26.12 17.64 11.18
C ASP A 354 24.94 17.18 12.07
N PHE A 355 24.86 15.88 12.39
CA PHE A 355 23.75 15.36 13.17
C PHE A 355 23.75 15.88 14.62
N ASN A 356 22.86 16.82 14.93
CA ASN A 356 22.66 17.28 16.31
C ASN A 356 21.76 16.30 17.09
N VAL A 357 22.39 15.46 17.91
CA VAL A 357 21.73 14.48 18.79
C VAL A 357 20.71 15.11 19.73
N ASN A 358 21.07 16.23 20.37
CA ASN A 358 20.24 16.87 21.38
C ASN A 358 18.95 17.40 20.75
N TRP A 359 19.10 18.06 19.60
CA TRP A 359 17.98 18.61 18.87
C TRP A 359 17.01 17.51 18.40
N TRP A 360 17.53 16.36 17.97
CA TRP A 360 16.68 15.21 17.66
C TRP A 360 15.91 14.71 18.88
N PHE A 361 16.54 14.53 20.04
CA PHE A 361 15.84 14.09 21.26
C PHE A 361 14.75 15.09 21.69
N LEU A 362 14.99 16.39 21.55
CA LEU A 362 13.99 17.43 21.80
C LEU A 362 12.79 17.30 20.85
N LYS A 363 13.02 17.09 19.56
CA LYS A 363 11.94 16.84 18.58
C LYS A 363 11.15 15.58 18.87
N LEU A 364 11.85 14.49 19.18
CA LEU A 364 11.22 13.23 19.56
C LEU A 364 10.33 13.42 20.80
N ARG A 365 10.83 14.12 21.83
CA ARG A 365 10.07 14.43 23.03
C ARG A 365 8.80 15.22 22.73
N ARG A 366 8.89 16.30 21.96
CA ARG A 366 7.74 17.12 21.57
C ARG A 366 6.66 16.29 20.87
N MET A 367 7.07 15.48 19.89
CA MET A 367 6.15 14.60 19.17
C MET A 367 5.51 13.55 20.09
N LEU A 368 6.29 12.89 20.96
CA LEU A 368 5.74 11.92 21.91
C LEU A 368 4.79 12.58 22.92
N LYS A 369 5.09 13.80 23.39
CA LYS A 369 4.22 14.57 24.29
C LYS A 369 2.87 14.88 23.63
N ALA A 370 2.88 15.27 22.36
CA ALA A 370 1.66 15.47 21.59
C ALA A 370 0.83 14.19 21.44
N LEU A 371 1.47 13.01 21.44
CA LEU A 371 0.81 11.71 21.31
C LEU A 371 0.53 11.03 22.67
N SER A 372 0.76 11.72 23.79
CA SER A 372 0.70 11.12 25.13
C SER A 372 -0.67 10.59 25.54
N GLY A 373 -1.75 11.10 24.93
CA GLY A 373 -3.11 10.57 25.08
C GLY A 373 -3.37 9.23 24.36
N SER A 374 -2.35 8.59 23.78
CA SER A 374 -2.47 7.33 23.02
C SER A 374 -1.58 6.22 23.57
N GLN A 375 -1.87 4.98 23.17
CA GLN A 375 -0.93 3.89 23.35
C GLN A 375 0.17 3.98 22.29
N ILE A 376 1.32 4.53 22.67
CA ILE A 376 2.43 4.77 21.75
C ILE A 376 3.28 3.51 21.53
N SER A 377 3.46 3.13 20.26
CA SER A 377 4.48 2.19 19.79
C SER A 377 5.53 2.92 18.97
N LEU A 378 6.74 3.01 19.49
CA LEU A 378 7.88 3.69 18.87
C LEU A 378 8.84 2.67 18.23
N VAL A 379 9.21 2.90 16.98
CA VAL A 379 10.19 2.10 16.23
C VAL A 379 11.35 3.00 15.82
N LEU A 380 12.55 2.71 16.33
CA LEU A 380 13.78 3.41 15.99
C LEU A 380 14.67 2.51 15.13
N ARG A 381 14.92 2.91 13.88
CA ARG A 381 15.81 2.23 12.94
C ARG A 381 17.09 3.06 12.72
N LEU A 382 18.09 2.87 13.57
CA LEU A 382 19.35 3.64 13.56
C LEU A 382 20.47 2.93 12.78
N ASN A 383 20.31 2.80 11.47
CA ASN A 383 21.38 2.23 10.62
C ASN A 383 22.50 3.24 10.32
N GLY A 384 22.19 4.55 10.33
CA GLY A 384 23.14 5.66 10.28
C GLY A 384 23.27 6.43 11.60
N GLY A 385 23.57 7.73 11.52
CA GLY A 385 23.65 8.62 12.68
C GLY A 385 25.04 8.74 13.32
N PRO A 386 25.13 9.49 14.43
CA PRO A 386 26.40 9.99 14.97
C PRO A 386 27.20 8.86 15.60
N GLU A 387 28.53 9.01 15.52
CA GLU A 387 29.47 8.03 16.05
C GLU A 387 29.55 8.07 17.58
N ASN A 388 29.26 9.23 18.16
CA ASN A 388 29.16 9.45 19.59
C ASN A 388 27.79 10.05 19.95
N VAL A 389 27.23 9.61 21.07
CA VAL A 389 26.08 10.26 21.71
C VAL A 389 26.59 10.82 23.03
N PRO A 390 26.69 12.15 23.18
CA PRO A 390 27.17 12.73 24.43
C PRO A 390 26.27 12.28 25.59
N CYS A 391 26.87 11.86 26.70
CA CYS A 391 26.13 11.41 27.89
C CYS A 391 25.31 12.55 28.53
N SER A 392 25.62 13.80 28.18
CA SER A 392 25.01 15.03 28.69
C SER A 392 23.83 15.53 27.86
N ALA A 393 23.19 14.70 27.02
CA ALA A 393 22.06 15.15 26.19
C ALA A 393 21.01 15.86 27.06
N ILE A 394 21.03 17.19 27.00
CA ILE A 394 20.24 18.07 27.86
C ILE A 394 18.80 17.93 27.39
N VAL A 395 17.99 17.28 28.20
CA VAL A 395 16.54 17.31 28.06
C VAL A 395 16.06 17.64 29.47
N GLY A 396 15.57 18.87 29.64
CA GLY A 396 15.33 19.50 30.95
C GLY A 396 14.34 18.75 31.85
N ASP A 397 14.12 19.30 33.05
CA ASP A 397 13.50 18.67 34.24
C ASP A 397 12.05 18.18 34.10
N GLU A 398 11.44 18.31 32.92
CA GLU A 398 10.12 17.73 32.67
C GLU A 398 10.15 16.18 32.79
N PRO A 399 9.03 15.53 33.13
CA PRO A 399 8.94 14.07 33.21
C PRO A 399 9.00 13.41 31.81
N PRO A 400 9.59 12.21 31.69
CA PRO A 400 9.59 11.43 30.44
C PRO A 400 8.18 10.97 30.01
N VAL A 401 7.97 10.78 28.71
CA VAL A 401 6.68 10.31 28.17
C VAL A 401 6.53 8.80 28.27
N ALA A 402 5.39 8.30 28.74
CA ALA A 402 5.09 6.87 28.76
C ALA A 402 4.97 6.31 27.32
N VAL A 403 5.63 5.18 27.04
CA VAL A 403 5.57 4.49 25.75
C VAL A 403 5.19 3.04 26.00
N ARG A 404 4.20 2.51 25.28
CA ARG A 404 3.77 1.11 25.45
C ARG A 404 4.86 0.16 24.93
N ALA A 405 5.33 0.37 23.71
CA ALA A 405 6.32 -0.49 23.07
C ALA A 405 7.43 0.33 22.40
N LEU A 406 8.69 -0.04 22.65
CA LEU A 406 9.86 0.48 21.94
C LEU A 406 10.52 -0.65 21.16
N ASN A 407 10.63 -0.48 19.85
CA ASN A 407 11.41 -1.35 18.98
C ASN A 407 12.68 -0.64 18.54
N PHE A 408 13.84 -1.21 18.84
CA PHE A 408 15.14 -0.64 18.43
C PHE A 408 15.88 -1.57 17.47
N TYR A 409 16.26 -1.04 16.31
CA TYR A 409 17.01 -1.75 15.28
C TYR A 409 18.23 -0.93 14.84
N SER A 410 19.41 -1.54 14.80
CA SER A 410 20.64 -0.91 14.28
C SER A 410 21.59 -1.95 13.66
N ARG A 411 21.84 -1.84 12.35
CA ARG A 411 22.86 -2.68 11.67
C ARG A 411 24.30 -2.27 11.98
N LYS A 412 24.52 -1.08 12.57
CA LYS A 412 25.86 -0.56 12.89
C LYS A 412 26.32 -1.17 14.22
N LEU A 413 27.54 -1.70 14.25
CA LEU A 413 28.21 -2.07 15.50
C LEU A 413 28.53 -0.80 16.29
N ARG A 414 28.12 -0.76 17.56
CA ARG A 414 28.30 0.40 18.44
C ARG A 414 28.95 -0.04 19.75
N THR A 415 29.71 0.85 20.36
CA THR A 415 30.39 0.59 21.63
C THR A 415 29.40 0.54 22.79
N ALA A 416 29.81 -0.05 23.91
CA ALA A 416 29.03 -0.03 25.15
C ALA A 416 28.77 1.42 25.64
N SER A 417 29.79 2.30 25.54
CA SER A 417 29.65 3.72 25.90
C SER A 417 28.61 4.44 25.05
N TRP A 418 28.48 4.09 23.76
CA TRP A 418 27.45 4.63 22.89
C TRP A 418 26.06 4.21 23.36
N TYR A 419 25.84 2.91 23.61
CA TYR A 419 24.55 2.41 24.08
C TYR A 419 24.16 3.01 25.43
N MET A 420 25.14 3.19 26.33
CA MET A 420 24.97 3.86 27.60
C MET A 420 24.46 5.30 27.43
N GLY A 421 25.20 6.14 26.70
CA GLY A 421 24.81 7.53 26.45
C GLY A 421 23.47 7.65 25.72
N PHE A 422 23.26 6.80 24.72
CA PHE A 422 22.00 6.75 23.97
C PHE A 422 20.80 6.35 24.82
N THR A 423 20.93 5.31 25.65
CA THR A 423 19.85 4.84 26.52
C THR A 423 19.52 5.90 27.57
N ASN A 424 20.54 6.58 28.13
CA ASN A 424 20.34 7.68 29.06
C ASN A 424 19.50 8.80 28.47
N ALA A 425 19.89 9.27 27.28
CA ALA A 425 19.17 10.33 26.59
C ALA A 425 17.75 9.90 26.20
N LEU A 426 17.60 8.68 25.66
CA LEU A 426 16.29 8.17 25.24
C LEU A 426 15.33 7.98 26.41
N PHE A 427 15.81 7.47 27.56
CA PHE A 427 14.95 7.25 28.72
C PHE A 427 14.60 8.54 29.47
N ARG A 428 15.38 9.61 29.29
CA ARG A 428 14.94 10.96 29.67
C ARG A 428 13.80 11.48 28.79
N VAL A 429 13.71 11.02 27.54
CA VAL A 429 12.64 11.39 26.61
C VAL A 429 11.39 10.53 26.83
N CYS A 430 11.54 9.21 26.99
CA CYS A 430 10.41 8.30 27.16
C CYS A 430 10.70 7.07 28.01
N ARG A 431 9.66 6.51 28.64
CA ARG A 431 9.75 5.28 29.46
C ARG A 431 8.93 4.17 28.81
N PRO A 432 9.58 3.24 28.08
CA PRO A 432 8.89 2.15 27.44
C PRO A 432 8.49 1.05 28.44
N SER A 433 7.29 0.50 28.32
CA SER A 433 6.85 -0.67 29.12
C SER A 433 7.35 -1.98 28.53
N HIS A 434 7.39 -2.08 27.20
CA HIS A 434 7.91 -3.22 26.47
C HIS A 434 9.03 -2.79 25.53
N LEU A 435 10.10 -3.58 25.49
CA LEU A 435 11.26 -3.32 24.65
C LEU A 435 11.60 -4.54 23.80
N CYS A 436 11.45 -4.36 22.49
CA CYS A 436 11.72 -5.35 21.47
C CYS A 436 12.90 -4.89 20.59
N GLY A 437 13.65 -5.83 20.04
CA GLY A 437 14.80 -5.49 19.18
C GLY A 437 15.61 -6.69 18.73
N CYS A 438 15.08 -7.90 18.89
CA CYS A 438 15.79 -9.13 18.57
C CYS A 438 16.09 -9.23 17.07
N TRP A 439 17.27 -9.76 16.75
CA TRP A 439 17.66 -10.09 15.39
C TRP A 439 17.29 -11.53 15.10
N PHE A 440 16.77 -11.77 13.90
CA PHE A 440 16.73 -13.11 13.31
C PHE A 440 18.18 -13.54 13.05
N VAL A 441 18.62 -14.62 13.69
CA VAL A 441 20.05 -14.98 13.73
C VAL A 441 20.46 -15.82 12.52
N ASP A 442 19.58 -16.68 12.01
CA ASP A 442 19.81 -17.56 10.87
C ASP A 442 18.49 -18.28 10.45
N ASN A 443 18.50 -18.99 9.32
CA ASN A 443 17.37 -19.77 8.80
C ASN A 443 16.91 -20.92 9.72
N SER A 444 17.51 -21.10 10.91
CA SER A 444 17.07 -22.08 11.91
C SER A 444 15.93 -21.57 12.80
N GLY A 445 15.44 -20.34 12.59
CA GLY A 445 14.32 -19.77 13.35
C GLY A 445 14.69 -19.21 14.72
N LYS A 446 15.98 -19.05 15.01
CA LYS A 446 16.48 -18.64 16.32
C LYS A 446 16.72 -17.14 16.45
N TYR A 447 16.44 -16.62 17.65
CA TYR A 447 16.59 -15.22 18.01
C TYR A 447 17.67 -15.03 19.08
N ARG A 448 18.29 -13.84 19.08
CA ARG A 448 19.23 -13.39 20.12
C ARG A 448 18.84 -11.99 20.60
N LEU A 449 19.15 -11.71 21.86
CA LEU A 449 19.06 -10.36 22.40
C LEU A 449 19.95 -9.41 21.60
N SER A 450 19.41 -8.22 21.31
CA SER A 450 20.23 -7.15 20.74
C SER A 450 21.23 -6.61 21.77
N ALA A 451 22.33 -6.02 21.28
CA ALA A 451 23.26 -5.29 22.13
C ALA A 451 22.58 -4.19 22.95
N PHE A 452 21.51 -3.58 22.41
CA PHE A 452 20.68 -2.61 23.12
C PHE A 452 19.92 -3.23 24.30
N GLN A 453 19.24 -4.37 24.09
CA GLN A 453 18.58 -5.10 25.18
C GLN A 453 19.58 -5.57 26.24
N LEU A 454 20.75 -6.06 25.82
CA LEU A 454 21.79 -6.50 26.73
C LEU A 454 22.34 -5.35 27.57
N ASN A 455 22.51 -4.16 26.98
CA ASN A 455 22.97 -2.97 27.70
C ASN A 455 22.05 -2.63 28.88
N ILE A 456 20.73 -2.72 28.69
CA ILE A 456 19.73 -2.45 29.73
C ILE A 456 19.78 -3.53 30.83
N LEU A 457 19.85 -4.81 30.45
CA LEU A 457 19.95 -5.92 31.40
C LEU A 457 21.23 -5.87 32.25
N LEU A 458 22.36 -5.47 31.65
CA LEU A 458 23.62 -5.32 32.39
C LEU A 458 23.59 -4.11 33.32
N ALA A 459 22.95 -3.01 32.90
CA ALA A 459 22.74 -1.84 33.75
C ALA A 459 21.86 -2.14 34.97
N ASP A 460 20.84 -2.98 34.81
CA ASP A 460 19.96 -3.41 35.89
C ASP A 460 20.73 -4.06 37.07
N LYS A 461 21.80 -4.80 36.78
CA LYS A 461 22.58 -5.58 37.77
C LYS A 461 23.78 -4.86 38.38
N LYS A 462 24.17 -3.68 37.89
CA LYS A 462 25.30 -2.94 38.47
C LYS A 462 24.84 -2.22 39.75
N VAL A 463 25.43 -2.60 40.88
CA VAL A 463 25.20 -1.97 42.19
C VAL A 463 25.96 -0.64 42.25
N ARG A 464 25.22 0.47 42.34
CA ARG A 464 25.62 1.81 42.84
C ARG A 464 26.92 2.45 42.34
N THR A 465 27.24 2.37 41.05
CA THR A 465 28.12 3.38 40.41
C THR A 465 27.45 3.87 39.15
N GLU A 466 27.52 5.18 38.89
CA GLU A 466 26.51 6.01 38.20
C GLU A 466 26.80 6.34 36.70
N PRO A 467 26.72 5.40 35.74
CA PRO A 467 26.64 5.78 34.33
C PRO A 467 25.20 5.81 33.79
N TYR A 468 24.18 5.41 34.56
CA TYR A 468 22.80 5.25 34.08
C TYR A 468 21.79 6.07 34.89
N SER A 469 21.52 7.30 34.46
CA SER A 469 20.67 8.24 35.23
C SER A 469 19.22 7.78 35.44
N TRP A 470 18.70 6.87 34.61
CA TRP A 470 17.33 6.34 34.71
C TRP A 470 17.20 5.13 35.64
N ARG A 471 18.31 4.61 36.17
CA ARG A 471 18.32 3.34 36.92
C ARG A 471 17.52 3.42 38.21
N HIS A 472 17.56 4.57 38.88
CA HIS A 472 16.82 4.82 40.12
C HIS A 472 15.32 4.73 39.93
N ASP A 473 14.82 5.06 38.73
CA ASP A 473 13.39 5.03 38.42
C ASP A 473 12.93 3.67 37.85
N LEU A 474 13.84 2.71 37.64
CA LEU A 474 13.51 1.40 37.10
C LEU A 474 13.43 0.39 38.24
N GLU A 475 12.24 -0.11 38.55
CA GLU A 475 12.07 -1.06 39.64
C GLU A 475 12.55 -2.45 39.25
N GLN A 476 12.08 -2.95 38.10
CA GLN A 476 12.27 -4.33 37.70
C GLN A 476 12.34 -4.48 36.17
N VAL A 477 13.17 -5.44 35.73
CA VAL A 477 13.29 -5.87 34.33
C VAL A 477 12.94 -7.35 34.23
N PHE A 478 11.94 -7.67 33.42
CA PHE A 478 11.55 -9.04 33.11
C PHE A 478 11.97 -9.40 31.69
N VAL A 479 12.45 -10.63 31.49
CA VAL A 479 12.73 -11.19 30.17
C VAL A 479 11.59 -12.12 29.80
N GLU A 480 10.96 -11.85 28.66
CA GLU A 480 9.83 -12.62 28.16
C GLU A 480 10.14 -13.21 26.78
N THR A 481 9.71 -14.45 26.56
CA THR A 481 9.79 -15.14 25.28
C THR A 481 8.41 -15.42 24.73
N LEU A 482 8.28 -15.33 23.41
CA LEU A 482 7.07 -15.74 22.71
C LEU A 482 7.13 -17.25 22.41
N ASP A 483 6.27 -18.01 23.08
CA ASP A 483 6.04 -19.43 22.79
C ASP A 483 4.64 -19.58 22.18
N GLY A 484 4.57 -20.02 20.92
CA GLY A 484 3.34 -19.99 20.13
C GLY A 484 2.77 -18.57 19.96
N GLN A 485 1.65 -18.27 20.63
CA GLN A 485 0.96 -16.97 20.61
C GLN A 485 1.01 -16.21 21.94
N GLN A 486 1.68 -16.74 22.99
CA GLN A 486 1.68 -16.14 24.32
C GLN A 486 3.09 -15.79 24.82
N TRP A 487 3.18 -14.69 25.57
CA TRP A 487 4.42 -14.25 26.20
C TRP A 487 4.58 -14.91 27.56
N GLN A 488 5.66 -15.65 27.76
CA GLN A 488 5.98 -16.32 29.02
C GLN A 488 7.16 -15.65 29.70
N LEU A 489 7.05 -15.46 31.02
CA LEU A 489 8.13 -14.92 31.84
C LEU A 489 9.21 -15.97 32.02
N MET A 490 10.45 -15.61 31.76
CA MET A 490 11.56 -16.53 31.93
C MET A 490 12.30 -16.23 33.23
N LEU A 491 12.52 -17.29 34.03
CA LEU A 491 13.28 -17.24 35.29
C LEU A 491 14.77 -17.36 34.98
N TRP A 492 15.59 -16.42 35.46
CA TRP A 492 17.03 -16.38 35.12
C TRP A 492 17.94 -16.06 36.30
N THR A 493 19.10 -16.73 36.33
CA THR A 493 20.09 -16.59 37.40
C THR A 493 21.35 -15.78 37.02
N LYS A 494 21.81 -15.69 35.74
CA LYS A 494 23.03 -14.89 35.36
C LYS A 494 23.01 -14.27 33.94
N PRO A 495 23.49 -13.02 33.70
CA PRO A 495 23.44 -12.31 32.40
C PRO A 495 24.42 -12.82 31.33
N GLU A 496 25.57 -13.36 31.73
CA GLU A 496 26.63 -13.82 30.82
C GLU A 496 26.15 -14.96 29.91
N ASN A 497 25.19 -15.75 30.40
CA ASN A 497 24.56 -16.83 29.64
C ASN A 497 23.61 -16.31 28.55
N LEU A 498 23.01 -15.12 28.73
CA LEU A 498 22.05 -14.51 27.79
C LEU A 498 22.72 -13.93 26.54
N GLN A 499 23.96 -13.45 26.65
CA GLN A 499 24.69 -12.84 25.54
C GLN A 499 25.01 -13.84 24.41
N ARG A 500 25.13 -15.14 24.72
CA ARG A 500 25.51 -16.19 23.77
C ARG A 500 24.34 -17.10 23.34
N ARG A 501 23.25 -17.14 24.09
CA ARG A 501 22.13 -18.09 23.90
C ARG A 501 21.27 -17.72 22.69
N LYS A 502 21.10 -18.66 21.76
CA LYS A 502 20.08 -18.62 20.71
C LYS A 502 18.78 -19.20 21.28
N GLN A 503 17.66 -18.54 21.08
CA GLN A 503 16.36 -18.98 21.61
C GLN A 503 15.37 -19.23 20.48
N ASP A 504 14.47 -20.18 20.69
CA ASP A 504 13.36 -20.46 19.81
C ASP A 504 12.25 -19.47 20.20
N GLY A 505 11.99 -18.47 19.34
CA GLY A 505 10.98 -17.43 19.58
C GLY A 505 11.52 -16.02 19.87
N ILE A 506 10.65 -15.02 19.66
CA ILE A 506 10.96 -13.59 19.80
C ILE A 506 11.19 -13.26 21.29
N ILE A 507 12.24 -12.50 21.60
CA ILE A 507 12.59 -12.09 22.97
C ILE A 507 12.28 -10.60 23.17
N ARG A 508 11.56 -10.27 24.24
CA ARG A 508 11.32 -8.88 24.67
C ARG A 508 11.70 -8.67 26.14
N LEU A 509 11.95 -7.42 26.50
CA LEU A 509 12.07 -6.99 27.89
C LEU A 509 10.78 -6.28 28.30
N ARG A 510 10.23 -6.62 29.46
CA ARG A 510 9.16 -5.85 30.12
C ARG A 510 9.79 -5.04 31.26
N LEU A 511 9.62 -3.72 31.22
CA LEU A 511 10.22 -2.77 32.15
C LEU A 511 9.14 -2.22 33.08
N LYS A 512 9.39 -2.27 34.39
CA LYS A 512 8.52 -1.67 35.40
C LYS A 512 9.21 -0.44 35.97
N TRP A 513 8.64 0.74 35.72
CA TRP A 513 9.13 2.02 36.20
C TRP A 513 8.44 2.40 37.52
N SER A 514 9.15 3.10 38.40
CA SER A 514 8.55 3.69 39.60
C SER A 514 7.61 4.83 39.19
N CYS A 515 6.48 4.94 39.89
CA CYS A 515 5.48 5.98 39.67
C CYS A 515 5.97 7.37 40.03
#